data_AF-V7D426-F1
#
_entry.id   AF-V7D426-F1
#
_cell.length_a   1.000
_cell.length_b   1.000
_cell.length_c   1.000
_cell.angle_alpha   90.00
_cell.angle_beta   90.00
_cell.angle_gamma   90.00
#
_symmetry.space_group_name_H-M   'P 1'
#
loop_
_entity.id
_entity.type
_entity.pdbx_description
1 polymer ?
#
loop_
_entity_poly.entity_id
_entity_poly.type
_entity_poly.pdbx_seq_one_letter_code
_entity_poly.pdbx_strand_id
1 'polypeptide(L)'
;MSLEPMPLFWLALTLLAYLGSRWLYRRSGRYLLSPLILVPVLLLAVAVPLHTAYAEYARNTHWLMSVLGPVTVAFAVPIWQQRAMLARHWPALMVGMVAGSSASIASSWGLAHMLALDSATSLSLVPRSITTPFAMPLAHDLGGVPELTAVFVMFTGVLGAMFGGVLLRWLPLRTPLA
;
A
#
# COMPACT_ATOMS: atom_id res chain seq x y z
N MET A 1 -12.27 -29.24 -3.43
CA MET A 1 -12.27 -27.92 -2.80
C MET A 1 -13.50 -27.84 -1.90
N SER A 2 -13.37 -28.26 -0.64
CA SER A 2 -14.44 -28.11 0.34
C SER A 2 -14.68 -26.62 0.59
N LEU A 3 -15.91 -26.16 0.38
CA LEU A 3 -16.34 -24.81 0.70
C LEU A 3 -16.48 -24.72 2.22
N GLU A 4 -15.37 -24.48 2.91
CA GLU A 4 -15.40 -24.11 4.32
C GLU A 4 -16.19 -22.78 4.44
N PRO A 5 -17.18 -22.68 5.34
CA PRO A 5 -18.05 -21.50 5.43
C PRO A 5 -17.30 -20.24 5.91
N MET A 6 -16.24 -20.42 6.72
CA MET A 6 -15.47 -19.31 7.31
C MET A 6 -14.68 -18.49 6.27
N PRO A 7 -13.89 -19.11 5.37
CA PRO A 7 -13.22 -18.41 4.27
C PRO A 7 -14.19 -17.64 3.36
N LEU A 8 -15.31 -18.26 2.99
CA LEU A 8 -16.29 -17.63 2.12
C LEU A 8 -16.95 -16.42 2.79
N PHE A 9 -17.27 -16.52 4.08
CA PHE A 9 -17.82 -15.42 4.86
C PHE A 9 -16.90 -14.19 4.87
N TRP A 10 -15.62 -14.38 5.23
CA TRP A 10 -14.66 -13.26 5.30
C TRP A 10 -14.37 -12.64 3.94
N LEU A 11 -14.29 -13.47 2.90
CA LEU A 11 -14.09 -13.01 1.53
C LEU A 11 -15.32 -12.23 1.03
N ALA A 12 -16.52 -12.76 1.21
CA ALA A 12 -17.75 -12.10 0.83
C ALA A 12 -17.94 -10.78 1.60
N LEU A 13 -17.66 -10.78 2.91
CA LEU A 13 -17.71 -9.57 3.74
C LEU A 13 -16.74 -8.50 3.23
N THR A 14 -15.49 -8.88 2.93
CA THR A 14 -14.48 -7.95 2.40
C THR A 14 -14.90 -7.37 1.05
N LEU A 15 -15.40 -8.22 0.13
CA LEU A 15 -15.85 -7.78 -1.19
C LEU A 15 -17.10 -6.88 -1.13
N LEU A 16 -18.09 -7.24 -0.31
CA LEU A 16 -19.31 -6.46 -0.14
C LEU A 16 -19.02 -5.12 0.54
N ALA A 17 -18.16 -5.11 1.56
CA ALA A 17 -17.70 -3.88 2.20
C ALA A 17 -16.95 -2.99 1.20
N TYR A 18 -16.07 -3.57 0.36
CA TYR A 18 -15.36 -2.84 -0.68
C TYR A 18 -16.29 -2.26 -1.74
N LEU A 19 -17.23 -3.04 -2.27
CA LEU A 19 -18.19 -2.58 -3.27
C LEU A 19 -19.12 -1.50 -2.71
N GLY A 20 -19.62 -1.70 -1.49
CA GLY A 20 -20.46 -0.73 -0.78
C GLY A 20 -19.72 0.58 -0.51
N SER A 21 -18.49 0.49 0.03
CA SER A 21 -17.63 1.65 0.24
C SER A 21 -17.31 2.37 -1.06
N ARG A 22 -16.96 1.64 -2.14
CA ARG A 22 -16.65 2.24 -3.43
C ARG A 22 -17.86 2.96 -4.03
N TRP A 23 -19.05 2.37 -3.93
CA TRP A 23 -20.29 2.97 -4.37
C TRP A 23 -20.60 4.25 -3.59
N LEU A 24 -20.45 4.21 -2.27
CA LEU A 24 -20.71 5.33 -1.38
C LEU A 24 -19.67 6.45 -1.55
N TYR A 25 -18.39 6.10 -1.71
CA TYR A 25 -17.29 7.04 -1.98
C TYR A 25 -17.55 7.81 -3.27
N ARG A 26 -17.95 7.11 -4.35
CA ARG A 26 -18.26 7.74 -5.63
C ARG A 26 -19.45 8.71 -5.56
N ARG A 27 -20.41 8.47 -4.67
CA ARG A 27 -21.60 9.31 -4.51
C ARG A 27 -21.37 10.52 -3.58
N SER A 28 -20.52 10.37 -2.58
CA SER A 28 -20.32 11.37 -1.52
C SER A 28 -19.05 12.20 -1.65
N GLY A 29 -18.02 11.68 -2.35
CA GLY A 29 -16.72 12.34 -2.52
C GLY A 29 -15.91 12.50 -1.23
N ARG A 30 -16.34 11.95 -0.10
CA ARG A 30 -15.67 12.14 1.20
C ARG A 30 -14.54 11.14 1.38
N TYR A 31 -13.36 11.63 1.74
CA TYR A 31 -12.15 10.83 1.93
C TYR A 31 -12.32 9.68 2.95
N LEU A 32 -13.07 9.92 4.04
CA LEU A 32 -13.36 8.91 5.08
C LEU A 32 -14.14 7.69 4.55
N LEU A 33 -14.90 7.89 3.46
CA LEU A 33 -15.69 6.83 2.84
C LEU A 33 -14.90 6.05 1.80
N SER A 34 -13.62 6.41 1.60
CA SER A 34 -12.75 5.69 0.68
C SER A 34 -12.61 4.23 1.11
N PRO A 35 -12.54 3.29 0.14
CA PRO A 35 -12.34 1.88 0.45
C PRO A 35 -11.09 1.60 1.26
N LEU A 36 -10.10 2.49 1.17
CA LEU A 36 -8.85 2.42 1.89
C LEU A 36 -9.07 2.49 3.42
N ILE A 37 -10.00 3.33 3.89
CA ILE A 37 -10.25 3.52 5.34
C ILE A 37 -11.48 2.74 5.79
N LEU A 38 -12.57 2.83 5.03
CA LEU A 38 -13.87 2.32 5.47
C LEU A 38 -13.90 0.80 5.54
N VAL A 39 -13.22 0.10 4.61
CA VAL A 39 -13.23 -1.37 4.58
C VAL A 39 -12.47 -1.96 5.78
N PRO A 40 -11.20 -1.57 6.07
CA PRO A 40 -10.52 -2.04 7.27
C PRO A 40 -11.28 -1.74 8.57
N VAL A 41 -11.87 -0.54 8.69
CA VAL A 41 -12.65 -0.16 9.88
C VAL A 41 -13.87 -1.05 10.06
N LEU A 42 -14.61 -1.32 8.98
CA LEU A 42 -15.79 -2.19 9.02
C LEU A 42 -15.40 -3.63 9.35
N LEU A 43 -14.31 -4.14 8.76
CA LEU A 43 -13.80 -5.47 9.07
C LEU A 43 -13.36 -5.58 10.54
N LEU A 44 -12.67 -4.58 11.08
CA LEU A 44 -12.30 -4.53 12.51
C LEU A 44 -13.53 -4.49 13.41
N ALA A 45 -14.54 -3.69 13.06
CA ALA A 45 -15.79 -3.58 13.82
C ALA A 45 -16.55 -4.92 13.90
N VAL A 46 -16.38 -5.80 12.90
CA VAL A 46 -16.95 -7.16 12.90
C VAL A 46 -16.02 -8.16 13.58
N ALA A 47 -14.71 -8.07 13.33
CA ALA A 47 -13.71 -9.02 13.85
C ALA A 47 -13.53 -8.94 15.38
N VAL A 48 -13.58 -7.73 15.96
CA VAL A 48 -13.35 -7.53 17.39
C VAL A 48 -14.43 -8.21 18.25
N PRO A 49 -15.75 -8.03 17.99
CA PRO A 49 -16.80 -8.75 18.71
C PRO A 49 -16.77 -10.27 18.52
N LEU A 50 -16.29 -10.75 17.36
CA LEU A 50 -16.16 -12.17 17.06
C LEU A 50 -14.88 -12.80 17.63
N HIS A 51 -14.03 -12.00 18.30
CA HIS A 51 -12.72 -12.42 18.83
C HIS A 51 -11.81 -13.12 17.80
N THR A 52 -11.99 -12.83 16.51
CA THR A 52 -11.20 -13.46 15.45
C THR A 52 -9.83 -12.80 15.35
N ALA A 53 -8.78 -13.60 15.47
CA ALA A 53 -7.42 -13.13 15.31
C ALA A 53 -7.15 -12.72 13.84
N TYR A 54 -6.33 -11.69 13.64
CA TYR A 54 -5.92 -11.28 12.30
C TYR A 54 -5.31 -12.43 11.49
N ALA A 55 -4.51 -13.30 12.13
CA ALA A 55 -3.91 -14.46 11.48
C ALA A 55 -4.95 -15.44 10.93
N GLU A 56 -6.13 -15.53 11.56
CA GLU A 56 -7.25 -16.34 11.07
C GLU A 56 -7.92 -15.68 9.86
N TYR A 57 -8.15 -14.36 9.91
CA TYR A 57 -8.64 -13.59 8.76
C TYR A 57 -7.69 -13.72 7.56
N ALA A 58 -6.38 -13.54 7.77
CA ALA A 58 -5.37 -13.62 6.71
C ALA A 58 -5.33 -15.02 6.08
N ARG A 59 -5.46 -16.08 6.90
CA ARG A 59 -5.56 -17.46 6.40
C ARG A 59 -6.83 -17.67 5.58
N ASN A 60 -7.96 -17.16 6.04
CA ASN A 60 -9.25 -17.25 5.38
C ASN A 60 -9.33 -16.45 4.07
N THR A 61 -8.52 -15.38 3.95
CA THR A 61 -8.49 -14.48 2.78
C THR A 61 -7.19 -14.56 1.98
N HIS A 62 -6.40 -15.63 2.14
CA HIS A 62 -5.10 -15.80 1.47
C HIS A 62 -5.17 -15.64 -0.06
N TRP A 63 -6.31 -15.97 -0.68
CA TRP A 63 -6.54 -15.74 -2.10
C TRP A 63 -6.38 -14.27 -2.50
N LEU A 64 -6.82 -13.30 -1.67
CA LEU A 64 -6.63 -11.88 -1.95
C LEU A 64 -5.13 -11.52 -1.97
N MET A 65 -4.35 -12.10 -1.05
CA MET A 65 -2.89 -11.90 -1.02
C MET A 65 -2.21 -12.57 -2.22
N SER A 66 -2.68 -13.72 -2.70
CA SER A 66 -2.12 -14.39 -3.88
C SER A 66 -2.26 -13.55 -5.17
N VAL A 67 -3.24 -12.64 -5.23
CA VAL A 67 -3.43 -11.73 -6.36
C VAL A 67 -2.31 -10.67 -6.45
N LEU A 68 -1.52 -10.46 -5.39
CA LEU A 68 -0.34 -9.56 -5.44
C LEU A 68 0.67 -9.99 -6.52
N GLY A 69 0.83 -11.30 -6.76
CA GLY A 69 1.71 -11.82 -7.82
C GLY A 69 1.28 -11.34 -9.23
N PRO A 70 0.05 -11.64 -9.68
CA PRO A 70 -0.50 -11.11 -10.93
C PRO A 70 -0.47 -9.59 -11.02
N VAL A 71 -0.73 -8.87 -9.92
CA VAL A 71 -0.66 -7.41 -9.88
C VAL A 71 0.78 -6.92 -10.12
N THR A 72 1.78 -7.61 -9.57
CA THR A 72 3.20 -7.30 -9.80
C THR A 72 3.57 -7.42 -11.28
N VAL A 73 3.09 -8.48 -11.96
CA VAL A 73 3.28 -8.65 -13.40
C VAL A 73 2.53 -7.59 -14.20
N ALA A 74 1.30 -7.26 -13.80
CA ALA A 74 0.52 -6.20 -14.44
C ALA A 74 1.20 -4.82 -14.36
N PHE A 75 1.92 -4.53 -13.27
CA PHE A 75 2.73 -3.31 -13.14
C PHE A 75 3.93 -3.25 -14.11
N ALA A 76 4.42 -4.39 -14.61
CA ALA A 76 5.49 -4.40 -15.61
C ALA A 76 5.00 -3.99 -17.02
N VAL A 77 3.71 -4.17 -17.32
CA VAL A 77 3.11 -3.84 -18.62
C VAL A 77 3.30 -2.36 -19.01
N PRO A 78 2.94 -1.34 -18.18
CA PRO A 78 3.13 0.05 -18.53
C PRO A 78 4.61 0.42 -18.71
N ILE A 79 5.52 -0.17 -17.93
CA ILE A 79 6.97 0.03 -18.06
C ILE A 79 7.44 -0.47 -19.44
N TRP A 80 6.96 -1.63 -19.87
CA TRP A 80 7.30 -2.18 -21.19
C TRP A 80 6.73 -1.36 -22.34
N GLN A 81 5.49 -0.87 -22.21
CA GLN A 81 4.84 -0.01 -23.20
C GLN A 81 5.55 1.33 -23.34
N GLN A 82 5.99 1.93 -22.22
CA GLN A 82 6.69 3.22 -22.19
C GLN A 82 8.22 3.12 -22.21
N ARG A 83 8.79 1.94 -22.49
CA ARG A 83 10.25 1.69 -22.43
C ARG A 83 11.11 2.68 -23.22
N ALA A 84 10.63 3.16 -24.36
CA ALA A 84 11.37 4.12 -25.18
C ALA A 84 11.44 5.51 -24.53
N MET A 85 10.35 5.93 -23.87
CA MET A 85 10.30 7.19 -23.11
C MET A 85 11.17 7.11 -21.87
N LEU A 86 11.11 5.98 -21.14
CA LEU A 86 11.95 5.71 -19.98
C LEU A 86 13.43 5.68 -20.37
N ALA A 87 13.78 5.00 -21.47
CA ALA A 87 15.16 4.95 -21.98
C ALA A 87 15.68 6.33 -22.40
N ARG A 88 14.81 7.22 -22.91
CA ARG A 88 15.22 8.59 -23.27
C ARG A 88 15.51 9.46 -22.04
N HIS A 89 14.83 9.23 -20.92
CA HIS A 89 14.93 10.05 -19.71
C HIS A 89 15.53 9.31 -18.51
N TRP A 90 16.18 8.17 -18.74
CA TRP A 90 16.72 7.29 -17.70
C TRP A 90 17.63 8.01 -16.68
N PRO A 91 18.50 8.99 -17.05
CA PRO A 91 19.37 9.62 -16.06
C PRO A 91 18.58 10.44 -15.06
N ALA A 92 17.60 11.22 -15.54
CA ALA A 92 16.75 12.04 -14.69
C ALA A 92 15.90 11.17 -13.75
N LEU A 93 15.33 10.07 -14.27
CA LEU A 93 14.57 9.10 -13.49
C LEU A 93 15.44 8.44 -12.41
N MET A 94 16.66 8.01 -12.75
CA MET A 94 17.56 7.37 -11.81
C MET A 94 18.00 8.32 -10.69
N VAL A 95 18.37 9.56 -11.02
CA VAL A 95 18.75 10.56 -10.00
C VAL A 95 17.56 10.84 -9.07
N GLY A 96 16.36 11.04 -9.62
CA GLY A 96 15.14 11.23 -8.83
C GLY A 96 14.82 10.03 -7.94
N MET A 97 14.94 8.81 -8.47
CA MET A 97 14.72 7.57 -7.72
C MET A 97 15.71 7.40 -6.57
N VAL A 98 17.01 7.60 -6.83
CA VAL A 98 18.05 7.46 -5.80
C VAL A 98 17.90 8.52 -4.71
N ALA A 99 17.68 9.79 -5.09
CA ALA A 99 17.48 10.87 -4.14
C ALA A 99 16.22 10.65 -3.30
N GLY A 100 15.10 10.32 -3.94
CA GLY A 100 13.82 10.08 -3.27
C GLY A 100 13.85 8.85 -2.36
N SER A 101 14.44 7.74 -2.81
CA SER A 101 14.55 6.51 -2.02
C SER A 101 15.48 6.72 -0.82
N SER A 102 16.62 7.39 -1.01
CA SER A 102 17.56 7.69 0.09
C SER A 102 16.91 8.59 1.13
N ALA A 103 16.22 9.65 0.70
CA ALA A 103 15.49 10.53 1.61
C ALA A 103 14.38 9.79 2.37
N SER A 104 13.65 8.90 1.69
CA SER A 104 12.59 8.11 2.32
C SER A 104 13.15 7.14 3.36
N ILE A 105 14.19 6.37 3.01
CA ILE A 105 14.84 5.41 3.90
C ILE A 105 15.44 6.13 5.11
N ALA A 106 16.18 7.23 4.91
CA ALA A 106 16.76 8.00 5.99
C ALA A 106 15.68 8.57 6.93
N SER A 107 14.58 9.07 6.37
CA SER A 107 13.43 9.54 7.15
C SER A 107 12.76 8.41 7.93
N SER A 108 12.52 7.25 7.31
CA SER A 108 11.93 6.06 7.97
C SER A 108 12.80 5.59 9.13
N TRP A 109 14.11 5.46 8.88
CA TRP A 109 15.05 4.98 9.87
C TRP A 109 15.21 5.97 11.03
N GLY A 110 15.28 7.27 10.74
CA GLY A 110 15.28 8.31 11.76
C GLY A 110 14.02 8.27 12.63
N LEU A 111 12.84 8.15 12.02
CA LEU A 111 11.57 8.01 12.75
C LEU A 111 11.53 6.74 13.62
N ALA A 112 11.98 5.60 13.09
CA ALA A 112 12.01 4.35 13.84
C ALA A 112 12.91 4.44 15.08
N HIS A 113 14.06 5.10 14.95
CA HIS A 113 14.98 5.32 16.06
C HIS A 113 14.41 6.32 17.09
N MET A 114 13.83 7.43 16.64
CA MET A 114 13.21 8.43 17.53
C MET A 114 12.02 7.88 18.33
N LEU A 115 11.26 6.96 17.74
CA LEU A 115 10.11 6.30 18.38
C LEU A 115 10.50 5.03 19.16
N ALA A 116 11.78 4.68 19.19
CA ALA A 116 12.29 3.45 19.84
C ALA A 116 11.52 2.19 19.44
N LEU A 117 11.23 2.04 18.14
CA LEU A 117 10.48 0.89 17.61
C LEU A 117 11.32 -0.39 17.70
N ASP A 118 10.65 -1.53 17.88
CA ASP A 118 11.29 -2.85 17.80
C ASP A 118 11.83 -3.14 16.39
N SER A 119 12.75 -4.09 16.28
CA SER A 119 13.44 -4.39 15.03
C SER A 119 12.48 -4.82 13.92
N ALA A 120 11.45 -5.61 14.23
CA ALA A 120 10.51 -6.10 13.23
C ALA A 120 9.63 -4.96 12.69
N THR A 121 9.13 -4.08 13.56
CA THR A 121 8.38 -2.89 13.13
C THR A 121 9.26 -1.91 12.36
N SER A 122 10.51 -1.69 12.80
CA SER A 122 11.47 -0.84 12.09
C SER A 122 11.74 -1.35 10.67
N LEU A 123 11.96 -2.66 10.51
CA LEU A 123 12.20 -3.28 9.20
C LEU A 123 10.97 -3.22 8.30
N SER A 124 9.77 -3.27 8.88
CA SER A 124 8.50 -3.08 8.15
C SER A 124 8.31 -1.64 7.65
N LEU A 125 8.92 -0.66 8.31
CA LEU A 125 8.81 0.75 7.96
C LEU A 125 9.74 1.15 6.80
N VAL A 126 10.83 0.43 6.58
CA VAL A 126 11.81 0.73 5.52
C VAL A 126 11.17 0.75 4.13
N PRO A 127 10.42 -0.27 3.68
CA PRO A 127 9.81 -0.31 2.35
C PRO A 127 8.52 0.52 2.22
N ARG A 128 8.17 1.42 3.16
CA ARG A 128 6.90 2.18 3.14
C ARG A 128 6.68 3.02 1.88
N SER A 129 7.73 3.46 1.20
CA SER A 129 7.60 4.27 -0.02
C SER A 129 7.45 3.46 -1.31
N ILE A 130 7.45 2.13 -1.21
CA ILE A 130 7.33 1.21 -2.34
C ILE A 130 5.87 0.80 -2.48
N THR A 131 5.40 0.49 -3.69
CA THR A 131 4.02 0.02 -3.87
C THR A 131 3.81 -1.36 -3.22
N THR A 132 2.61 -1.61 -2.67
CA THR A 132 2.31 -2.76 -1.82
C THR A 132 2.77 -4.13 -2.36
N PRO A 133 2.57 -4.47 -3.65
CA PRO A 133 3.03 -5.76 -4.19
C PRO A 133 4.55 -5.97 -4.16
N PHE A 134 5.35 -4.91 -4.18
CA PHE A 134 6.80 -5.01 -4.04
C PHE A 134 7.25 -4.81 -2.59
N ALA A 135 6.53 -4.00 -1.82
CA ALA A 135 6.89 -3.67 -0.44
C ALA A 135 6.70 -4.85 0.52
N MET A 136 5.58 -5.59 0.41
CA MET A 136 5.26 -6.69 1.33
C MET A 136 6.26 -7.86 1.23
N PRO A 137 6.63 -8.36 0.02
CA PRO A 137 7.67 -9.38 -0.10
C PRO A 137 9.04 -8.88 0.38
N LEU A 138 9.40 -7.62 0.06
CA LEU A 138 10.66 -7.06 0.52
C LEU A 138 10.72 -6.97 2.05
N ALA A 139 9.63 -6.57 2.71
CA ALA A 139 9.57 -6.56 4.18
C ALA A 139 9.73 -7.96 4.78
N HIS A 140 9.07 -8.96 4.18
CA HIS A 140 9.24 -10.36 4.59
C HIS A 140 10.70 -10.79 4.50
N ASP A 141 11.37 -10.52 3.38
CA ASP A 141 12.77 -10.88 3.15
C ASP A 141 13.74 -10.15 4.09
N LEU A 142 13.37 -8.94 4.53
CA LEU A 142 14.11 -8.17 5.53
C LEU A 142 13.84 -8.62 6.97
N GLY A 143 12.91 -9.54 7.22
CA GLY A 143 12.51 -9.98 8.57
C GLY A 143 11.51 -9.04 9.27
N GLY A 144 10.84 -8.16 8.51
CA GLY A 144 9.72 -7.36 8.98
C GLY A 144 8.38 -8.10 8.90
N VAL A 145 7.31 -7.39 9.23
CA VAL A 145 5.92 -7.84 9.19
C VAL A 145 5.25 -7.25 7.94
N PRO A 146 4.95 -8.06 6.92
CA PRO A 146 4.36 -7.60 5.65
C PRO A 146 3.04 -6.83 5.84
N GLU A 147 2.26 -7.21 6.84
CA GLU A 147 0.96 -6.62 7.12
C GLU A 147 1.09 -5.20 7.67
N LEU A 148 2.06 -4.97 8.56
CA LEU A 148 2.41 -3.61 9.01
C LEU A 148 2.95 -2.78 7.86
N THR A 149 3.75 -3.38 6.99
CA THR A 149 4.27 -2.73 5.79
C THR A 149 3.15 -2.24 4.89
N ALA A 150 2.12 -3.06 4.64
CA ALA A 150 0.97 -2.66 3.83
C ALA A 150 0.25 -1.43 4.42
N VAL A 151 0.11 -1.38 5.74
CA VAL A 151 -0.46 -0.22 6.45
C VAL A 151 0.43 1.02 6.29
N PHE A 152 1.74 0.89 6.47
CA PHE A 152 2.66 2.01 6.29
C PHE A 152 2.66 2.55 4.86
N VAL A 153 2.72 1.66 3.87
CA VAL A 153 2.64 2.00 2.44
C VAL A 153 1.35 2.75 2.14
N MET A 154 0.23 2.25 2.65
CA MET A 154 -1.07 2.91 2.50
C MET A 154 -1.03 4.31 3.11
N PHE A 155 -0.59 4.46 4.36
CA PHE A 155 -0.50 5.76 5.04
C PHE A 155 0.36 6.75 4.27
N THR A 156 1.56 6.33 3.84
CA THR A 156 2.45 7.22 3.06
C THR A 156 1.90 7.54 1.69
N GLY A 157 1.23 6.60 1.02
CA GLY A 157 0.59 6.84 -0.27
C GLY A 157 -0.54 7.86 -0.15
N VAL A 158 -1.35 7.76 0.90
CA VAL A 158 -2.42 8.73 1.21
C VAL A 158 -1.86 10.12 1.47
N LEU A 159 -0.90 10.23 2.38
CA LEU A 159 -0.30 11.52 2.72
C LEU A 159 0.42 12.10 1.49
N GLY A 160 1.12 11.27 0.73
CA GLY A 160 1.76 11.66 -0.54
C GLY A 160 0.77 12.20 -1.56
N ALA A 161 -0.41 11.58 -1.71
CA ALA A 161 -1.45 12.07 -2.61
C ALA A 161 -2.06 13.40 -2.12
N MET A 162 -2.23 13.58 -0.81
CA MET A 162 -2.77 14.82 -0.23
C MET A 162 -1.79 16.00 -0.35
N PHE A 163 -0.51 15.77 -0.01
CA PHE A 163 0.51 16.81 -0.01
C PHE A 163 1.21 17.00 -1.36
N GLY A 164 1.16 16.00 -2.25
CA GLY A 164 1.83 16.05 -3.55
C GLY A 164 1.36 17.20 -4.42
N GLY A 165 0.04 17.46 -4.45
CA GLY A 165 -0.50 18.62 -5.18
C GLY A 165 -0.04 19.96 -4.61
N VAL A 166 0.18 20.06 -3.29
CA VAL A 166 0.73 21.27 -2.66
C VAL A 166 2.21 21.43 -3.02
N LEU A 167 2.97 20.35 -2.95
CA LEU A 167 4.39 20.34 -3.29
C LEU A 167 4.63 20.74 -4.76
N LEU A 168 3.86 20.18 -5.68
CA LEU A 168 3.95 20.51 -7.12
C LEU A 168 3.60 21.97 -7.42
N ARG A 169 2.70 22.59 -6.65
CA ARG A 169 2.41 24.04 -6.78
C ARG A 169 3.56 24.92 -6.27
N TRP A 170 4.32 24.43 -5.30
CA TRP A 170 5.44 25.16 -4.70
C TRP A 170 6.73 25.00 -5.51
N LEU A 171 6.93 23.86 -6.17
CA LEU A 171 8.06 23.72 -7.09
C LEU A 171 7.78 24.47 -8.41
N PRO A 172 8.69 25.32 -8.89
CA PRO A 172 8.59 25.96 -10.19
C PRO A 172 8.92 24.97 -11.33
N LEU A 173 8.12 23.91 -11.49
CA LEU A 173 8.29 22.93 -12.56
C LEU A 173 7.73 23.49 -13.88
N ARG A 174 8.61 24.07 -14.70
CA ARG A 174 8.30 24.60 -16.04
C ARG A 174 8.67 23.60 -17.14
N THR A 175 8.19 22.37 -17.05
CA THR A 175 8.46 21.35 -18.07
C THR A 175 7.21 20.57 -18.43
N PRO A 176 7.00 20.22 -19.73
CA PRO A 176 5.83 19.49 -20.21
C PRO A 176 5.75 18.02 -19.74
N LEU A 177 6.66 17.60 -18.86
CA LEU A 177 6.70 16.28 -18.22
C LEU A 177 6.24 16.32 -16.75
N ALA A 178 5.88 17.49 -16.22
CA ALA A 178 5.41 17.70 -14.86
C ALA A 178 3.88 17.73 -14.77
#